data_AF-A0A485BX77-F1
#
_entry.id   AF-A0A485BX77-F1
#
_cell.length_a   1.000
_cell.length_b   1.000
_cell.length_c   1.000
_cell.angle_alpha   90.00
_cell.angle_beta   90.00
_cell.angle_gamma   90.00
#
_symmetry.space_group_name_H-M   'P 1'
#
loop_
_entity.id
_entity.type
_entity.pdbx_description
1 polymer ?
#
loop_
_entity_poly.entity_id
_entity_poly.type
_entity_poly.pdbx_seq_one_letter_code
_entity_poly.pdbx_strand_id
1 'polypeptide(L)' 'MYKKILLPVDVFEMDLSDKAVRHAEFLASAENGEITLLNVLPNSSRSILRGFAADIHKFEPL' A
#
# COMPACT_ATOMS: atom_id res chain seq x y z
N MET A 1 9.17 -13.36 -16.65
CA MET A 1 9.24 -12.68 -15.34
C MET A 1 7.88 -12.06 -15.01
N TYR A 2 7.68 -11.41 -13.86
CA TYR A 2 6.35 -10.86 -13.48
C TYR A 2 6.09 -9.51 -14.16
N LYS A 3 5.05 -9.44 -15.01
CA LYS A 3 4.67 -8.21 -15.72
C LYS A 3 3.59 -7.40 -15.01
N LYS A 4 2.80 -8.05 -14.16
CA LYS A 4 1.73 -7.46 -13.36
C LYS A 4 1.79 -8.07 -11.96
N ILE A 5 2.02 -7.24 -10.96
CA ILE A 5 2.12 -7.64 -9.55
C ILE A 5 0.98 -6.98 -8.80
N LEU A 6 0.11 -7.78 -8.19
CA LEU A 6 -0.86 -7.28 -7.22
C LEU A 6 -0.24 -7.38 -5.83
N LEU A 7 -0.06 -6.24 -5.17
CA LEU A 7 0.54 -6.17 -3.84
C LEU A 7 -0.49 -5.71 -2.82
N PRO A 8 -0.95 -6.58 -1.91
CA PRO A 8 -1.72 -6.13 -0.76
C PRO A 8 -0.83 -5.28 0.16
N VAL A 9 -1.33 -4.11 0.53
CA VAL A 9 -0.68 -3.18 1.48
C VAL A 9 -1.67 -2.85 2.59
N ASP A 10 -1.16 -2.74 3.81
CA ASP A 10 -1.94 -2.29 4.96
C ASP A 10 -1.49 -0.88 5.35
N VAL A 11 -2.44 0.04 5.29
CA VAL A 11 -2.21 1.46 5.64
C VAL A 11 -2.00 1.68 7.14
N PHE A 12 -2.33 0.70 7.98
CA PHE A 12 -2.09 0.74 9.43
C PHE A 12 -0.73 0.14 9.82
N GLU A 13 -0.10 -0.63 8.92
CA GLU A 13 1.23 -1.22 9.13
C GLU A 13 2.22 -0.77 8.05
N MET A 14 2.69 0.47 8.17
CA MET A 14 3.59 1.09 7.19
C MET A 14 4.95 0.38 7.09
N ASP A 15 5.56 0.00 8.23
CA ASP A 15 6.89 -0.64 8.25
C ASP A 15 6.95 -1.95 7.47
N LEU A 16 5.86 -2.73 7.51
CA LEU A 16 5.76 -3.98 6.79
C LEU A 16 5.44 -3.72 5.31
N SER A 17 4.49 -2.82 5.04
CA SER A 17 4.09 -2.42 3.69
C SER A 17 5.28 -1.85 2.90
N ASP A 18 6.11 -1.01 3.51
CA ASP A 18 7.29 -0.42 2.86
C ASP A 18 8.31 -1.47 2.41
N LYS A 19 8.55 -2.50 3.25
CA LYS A 19 9.44 -3.62 2.90
C LYS A 19 8.86 -4.43 1.74
N ALA A 20 7.55 -4.65 1.74
CA ALA A 20 6.86 -5.38 0.69
C ALA A 20 6.89 -4.62 -0.65
N VAL A 21 6.69 -3.30 -0.62
CA VAL A 21 6.80 -2.42 -1.79
C VAL A 21 8.20 -2.49 -2.39
N ARG A 22 9.26 -2.35 -1.58
CA ARG A 22 10.66 -2.46 -2.07
C ARG A 22 10.94 -3.82 -2.71
N HIS A 23 10.38 -4.89 -2.17
CA HIS A 23 10.52 -6.22 -2.76
C HIS A 23 9.78 -6.34 -4.09
N ALA A 24 8.56 -5.80 -4.18
CA ALA A 24 7.79 -5.77 -5.42
C ALA A 24 8.49 -4.93 -6.51
N GLU A 25 9.10 -3.79 -6.14
CA GLU A 25 9.92 -2.98 -7.04
C GLU A 25 11.11 -3.77 -7.58
N PHE A 26 11.82 -4.48 -6.71
CA PHE A 26 12.91 -5.37 -7.13
C PHE A 26 12.43 -6.40 -8.16
N LEU A 27 11.27 -7.03 -7.93
CA LEU A 27 10.69 -8.02 -8.85
C LEU A 27 10.21 -7.40 -10.18
N ALA A 28 9.68 -6.17 -10.15
CA ALA A 28 9.19 -5.48 -11.34
C ALA A 28 10.32 -4.92 -12.21
N SER A 29 11.48 -4.63 -11.62
CA SER A 29 12.61 -3.94 -12.27
C SER A 29 13.16 -4.67 -13.51
N ALA A 30 13.07 -5.99 -13.58
CA ALA A 30 13.77 -6.77 -14.59
C ALA A 30 13.05 -6.88 -15.97
N GLU A 31 11.76 -6.53 -16.08
CA GLU A 31 10.98 -6.44 -17.34
C GLU A 31 10.02 -5.24 -17.32
N ASN A 32 10.33 -4.19 -16.54
CA ASN A 32 9.52 -2.98 -16.46
C ASN A 32 8.04 -3.26 -16.09
N GLY A 33 7.85 -4.15 -15.12
CA GLY A 33 6.55 -4.64 -14.68
C GLY A 33 5.72 -3.58 -13.95
N GLU A 34 4.40 -3.75 -13.99
CA GLU A 34 3.44 -2.90 -13.30
C GLU A 34 3.12 -3.46 -11.92
N ILE A 35 3.13 -2.60 -10.90
CA ILE A 35 2.73 -2.95 -9.53
C ILE A 35 1.41 -2.23 -9.22
N THR A 36 0.38 -3.00 -8.88
CA THR A 36 -0.91 -2.49 -8.39
C THR A 36 -0.97 -2.69 -6.88
N LEU A 37 -1.08 -1.59 -6.13
CA LEU A 37 -1.26 -1.63 -4.67
C LEU A 37 -2.74 -1.80 -4.33
N LEU A 38 -3.05 -2.72 -3.42
CA LEU A 38 -4.41 -2.98 -2.94
C LEU A 38 -4.47 -2.90 -1.43
N ASN A 39 -5.29 -2.00 -0.90
CA ASN A 39 -5.69 -2.02 0.51
C ASN A 39 -7.18 -2.36 0.61
N VAL A 40 -7.55 -3.23 1.54
CA VAL A 40 -8.94 -3.64 1.74
C VAL A 40 -9.40 -3.15 3.11
N LEU A 41 -10.33 -2.20 3.10
CA LEU A 41 -10.92 -1.66 4.33
C LEU A 41 -12.18 -2.47 4.69
N PRO A 42 -12.25 -3.11 5.86
CA PRO A 42 -13.42 -3.90 6.22
C PRO A 42 -14.64 -3.00 6.43
N ASN A 43 -15.78 -3.41 5.91
CA ASN A 43 -17.01 -2.60 5.90
C ASN A 43 -17.58 -2.30 7.31
N SER A 44 -17.20 -3.09 8.32
CA SER A 44 -17.55 -2.91 9.73
C SER A 44 -16.78 -1.79 10.43
N SER A 45 -15.80 -1.17 9.78
CA SER A 45 -14.73 -0.42 10.43
C SER A 45 -14.89 1.09 10.35
N ARG A 46 -16.10 1.63 10.56
CA ARG A 46 -16.34 3.10 10.49
C ARG A 46 -15.43 3.88 11.44
N SER A 47 -15.11 3.32 12.61
CA SER A 47 -14.19 3.93 13.58
C SER A 47 -12.74 3.95 13.09
N ILE A 48 -12.29 2.90 12.41
CA ILE A 48 -10.92 2.76 11.86
C ILE A 48 -10.71 3.75 10.70
N LEU A 49 -11.71 3.89 9.82
CA LEU A 49 -11.68 4.84 8.70
C LEU A 49 -11.56 6.30 9.15
N ARG A 50 -12.15 6.64 10.31
CA ARG A 50 -12.14 8.00 10.83
C ARG A 50 -10.77 8.40 11.40
N GLY A 51 -10.11 7.47 12.10
CA GLY A 51 -8.73 7.66 12.55
C GLY A 51 -7.76 7.74 11.36
N PHE A 52 -7.92 6.85 10.39
CA PHE A 52 -7.13 6.85 9.16
C PHE A 52 -7.24 8.18 8.39
N ALA A 53 -8.45 8.68 8.15
CA ALA A 53 -8.64 9.95 7.44
C ALA A 53 -7.95 11.12 8.16
N ALA A 54 -8.01 11.16 9.49
CA ALA A 54 -7.33 12.19 10.29
C ALA A 54 -5.79 12.07 10.21
N ASP A 55 -5.27 10.85 10.16
CA ASP A 55 -3.83 10.60 10.06
C ASP A 55 -3.29 10.87 8.66
N ILE A 56 -4.05 10.60 7.59
CA ILE A 56 -3.61 10.86 6.21
C ILE A 56 -3.31 12.35 5.95
N HIS A 57 -4.09 13.26 6.54
CA HIS A 57 -3.86 14.70 6.41
C HIS A 57 -2.52 15.16 7.00
N LYS A 58 -1.90 14.36 7.88
CA LYS A 58 -0.55 14.65 8.40
C LYS A 58 0.55 14.44 7.36
N PHE A 59 0.24 13.75 6.26
CA PHE A 59 1.18 13.40 5.21
C PHE A 59 0.93 14.15 3.89
N GLU A 60 -0.07 15.04 3.83
CA GLU A 60 -0.24 15.95 2.69
C GLU A 60 0.86 17.03 2.71
N PRO A 61 1.53 17.31 1.57
CA PRO A 61 2.49 18.40 1.50
C PRO A 61 1.79 19.75 1.71
N LEU A 62 2.44 20.68 2.42
CA LEU A 62 2.00 22.07 2.60
C LEU A 62 1.84 22.81 1.26
#